data_AF-A0A7S1MCB9-F1
#
_entry.id   AF-A0A7S1MCB9-F1
#
_cell.length_a   1.000
_cell.length_b   1.000
_cell.length_c   1.000
_cell.angle_alpha   90.00
_cell.angle_beta   90.00
_cell.angle_gamma   90.00
#
_symmetry.space_group_name_H-M   'P 1'
#
loop_
_entity.id
_entity.type
_entity.pdbx_description
1 polymer ?
#
loop_
_entity_poly.entity_id
_entity_poly.type
_entity_poly.pdbx_seq_one_letter_code
_entity_poly.pdbx_strand_id
1 'polypeptide(L)'
;NSFCTLLEVSVSFKRFLKLRHMRALTVASAAVMVLMLAIAAVPAAAIFGTAKRPFPFPLQLLREAGLGGDHNGGSKCAACTLLIGLVEQQMQIKQIDAMQSMQDMCSYLPISLVADACSVAIDLYGDKIAPILNSGESADTVCNAIGMCGDEAPVCRLFPKKNGRTDGEFEAHIRAVRAQMAADTKAKAKLDKFNICELVPGVCRVEDHLPFSDADRDHFSTEPTLRGSDWRGKDCNDNDATIYPGRDTTDAVVDANCNGIYGTDPATGKTYEEEWCKPTSPMGVAALGDSATAHFHIPPTYVTAANLSKATFAHLIRNAENELDWPMLSWSTGHLDPNSFYPDIHGPKGSLYSHMLEDNLCMHRDYQNLGVNGAKVDSLEPFDLLL
;
A
#
# COMPACT_ATOMS: atom_id res chain seq x y z
N ASN A 1 10.49 24.38 -19.50
CA ASN A 1 9.11 24.73 -19.87
C ASN A 1 8.68 24.00 -21.12
N SER A 2 8.02 22.85 -20.92
CA SER A 2 6.74 22.51 -21.57
C SER A 2 6.25 21.21 -20.94
N PHE A 3 5.06 21.26 -20.37
CA PHE A 3 4.35 20.11 -19.80
C PHE A 3 3.67 19.30 -20.92
N CYS A 4 3.28 18.07 -20.57
CA CYS A 4 2.30 17.18 -21.20
C CYS A 4 1.54 17.66 -22.45
N THR A 5 1.64 16.88 -23.53
CA THR A 5 0.65 16.61 -24.60
C THR A 5 1.31 15.58 -25.55
N LEU A 6 0.66 14.65 -26.24
CA LEU A 6 -0.72 14.16 -26.33
C LEU A 6 -0.61 12.75 -26.96
N LEU A 7 -1.49 11.78 -26.64
CA LEU A 7 -1.47 10.46 -27.26
C LEU A 7 -2.87 10.05 -27.76
N GLU A 8 -3.14 10.34 -29.03
CA GLU A 8 -4.15 9.66 -29.83
C GLU A 8 -3.46 9.05 -31.07
N VAL A 9 -3.87 7.83 -31.46
CA VAL A 9 -4.34 7.44 -32.81
C VAL A 9 -4.33 5.91 -32.98
N SER A 10 -5.56 5.36 -33.07
CA SER A 10 -6.02 4.24 -33.90
C SER A 10 -5.35 2.85 -33.92
N VAL A 11 -6.09 1.88 -33.38
CA VAL A 11 -6.74 0.75 -34.12
C VAL A 11 -5.98 0.12 -35.30
N SER A 12 -5.60 -1.18 -35.20
CA SER A 12 -6.28 -2.29 -35.95
C SER A 12 -5.71 -3.72 -35.72
N PHE A 13 -6.63 -4.70 -35.67
CA PHE A 13 -6.52 -6.11 -36.15
C PHE A 13 -5.75 -7.25 -35.42
N LYS A 14 -6.51 -7.97 -34.58
CA LYS A 14 -6.80 -9.45 -34.58
C LYS A 14 -5.71 -10.54 -34.39
N ARG A 15 -6.08 -11.45 -33.45
CA ARG A 15 -5.78 -12.90 -33.31
C ARG A 15 -4.37 -13.32 -32.86
N PHE A 16 -4.29 -13.82 -31.61
CA PHE A 16 -4.15 -15.27 -31.37
C PHE A 16 -4.79 -15.66 -30.01
N LEU A 17 -5.14 -16.93 -29.82
CA LEU A 17 -5.94 -17.43 -28.70
C LEU A 17 -5.11 -18.36 -27.79
N LYS A 18 -5.42 -18.37 -26.48
CA LYS A 18 -4.97 -19.31 -25.43
C LYS A 18 -3.47 -19.34 -25.07
N LEU A 19 -3.17 -18.83 -23.87
CA LEU A 19 -2.67 -19.66 -22.76
C LEU A 19 -2.95 -18.96 -21.42
N ARG A 20 -3.30 -19.75 -20.39
CA ARG A 20 -3.77 -19.30 -19.06
C ARG A 20 -2.60 -19.28 -18.06
N HIS A 21 -2.79 -18.51 -16.98
CA HIS A 21 -2.03 -18.44 -15.72
C HIS A 21 -0.79 -17.54 -15.63
N MET A 22 -0.65 -16.97 -14.42
CA MET A 22 0.34 -16.01 -13.92
C MET A 22 0.32 -14.64 -14.59
N ARG A 23 -0.19 -13.63 -13.87
CA ARG A 23 0.22 -12.19 -13.91
C ARG A 23 -0.70 -11.37 -13.00
N ALA A 24 -0.26 -11.11 -11.78
CA ALA A 24 -0.64 -9.93 -10.99
C ALA A 24 0.59 -9.58 -10.13
N LEU A 25 1.13 -8.39 -10.31
CA LEU A 25 2.22 -7.85 -9.48
C LEU A 25 2.11 -6.33 -9.49
N THR A 26 2.73 -5.69 -8.51
CA THR A 26 3.00 -4.23 -8.44
C THR A 26 1.80 -3.29 -8.28
N VAL A 27 1.23 -3.27 -7.06
CA VAL A 27 0.75 -2.02 -6.44
C VAL A 27 1.25 -1.93 -5.01
N ALA A 28 2.32 -1.14 -4.81
CA ALA A 28 2.75 -0.52 -3.54
C ALA A 28 4.09 0.16 -3.83
N SER A 29 4.15 1.49 -3.82
CA SER A 29 5.32 2.21 -4.35
C SER A 29 5.69 3.52 -3.65
N ALA A 30 5.05 3.81 -2.51
CA ALA A 30 5.48 4.85 -1.58
C ALA A 30 5.95 4.23 -0.25
N ALA A 31 5.10 3.41 0.41
CA ALA A 31 5.45 2.69 1.64
C ALA A 31 6.64 1.72 1.47
N VAL A 32 6.82 1.18 0.27
CA VAL A 32 7.77 0.09 0.00
C VAL A 32 9.25 0.49 0.11
N MET A 33 9.63 1.77 -0.01
CA MET A 33 11.07 2.11 0.00
C MET A 33 11.67 2.53 1.33
N VAL A 34 10.86 2.89 2.33
CA VAL A 34 11.29 2.85 3.74
C VAL A 34 11.67 1.41 4.13
N LEU A 35 11.11 0.47 3.38
CA LEU A 35 11.01 -0.96 3.65
C LEU A 35 11.96 -1.79 2.76
N MET A 36 12.67 -1.17 1.82
CA MET A 36 13.48 -1.85 0.80
C MET A 36 14.92 -2.14 1.20
N LEU A 37 15.39 -1.71 2.39
CA LEU A 37 16.79 -1.83 2.79
C LEU A 37 16.96 -2.60 4.11
N ALA A 38 17.33 -3.89 4.04
CA ALA A 38 17.36 -4.76 5.22
C ALA A 38 18.36 -5.95 5.17
N ILE A 39 18.02 -7.08 5.82
CA ILE A 39 18.98 -7.81 6.69
C ILE A 39 19.48 -9.19 6.20
N ALA A 40 20.77 -9.44 6.45
CA ALA A 40 21.27 -10.69 7.04
C ALA A 40 22.39 -10.32 8.05
N ALA A 41 22.81 -11.12 9.03
CA ALA A 41 22.58 -12.53 9.27
C ALA A 41 22.72 -12.86 10.76
N VAL A 42 21.97 -13.85 11.23
CA VAL A 42 22.32 -14.73 12.37
C VAL A 42 21.90 -16.15 11.93
N PRO A 43 22.68 -17.22 12.18
CA PRO A 43 22.47 -18.50 11.52
C PRO A 43 21.39 -19.36 12.19
N ALA A 44 20.42 -19.83 11.41
CA ALA A 44 19.59 -20.98 11.77
C ALA A 44 20.18 -22.24 11.14
N ALA A 45 20.65 -23.17 11.98
CA ALA A 45 21.10 -24.50 11.57
C ALA A 45 20.08 -25.57 12.01
N ALA A 46 19.82 -26.53 11.12
CA ALA A 46 18.81 -27.59 11.24
C ALA A 46 17.34 -27.07 11.21
N ILE A 47 16.33 -27.80 10.71
CA ILE A 47 16.18 -29.26 10.53
C ILE A 47 15.42 -29.56 9.21
N PHE A 48 15.63 -30.76 8.63
CA PHE A 48 14.97 -31.32 7.42
C PHE A 48 15.30 -30.59 6.09
N GLY A 49 15.26 -31.23 4.92
CA GLY A 49 15.04 -32.63 4.54
C GLY A 49 15.20 -32.75 3.01
N THR A 50 15.83 -33.81 2.50
CA THR A 50 16.36 -33.82 1.12
C THR A 50 15.32 -34.03 0.01
N ALA A 51 15.28 -33.15 -0.99
CA ALA A 51 14.78 -33.47 -2.33
C ALA A 51 15.53 -32.68 -3.42
N LYS A 52 16.10 -33.39 -4.41
CA LYS A 52 16.78 -32.80 -5.59
C LYS A 52 15.85 -32.83 -6.81
N ARG A 53 15.87 -31.77 -7.62
CA ARG A 53 16.14 -31.81 -9.08
C ARG A 53 16.09 -30.39 -9.70
N PRO A 54 17.00 -30.03 -10.62
CA PRO A 54 16.95 -28.78 -11.37
C PRO A 54 16.27 -28.95 -12.73
N PHE A 55 15.61 -27.90 -13.22
CA PHE A 55 15.35 -27.72 -14.65
C PHE A 55 15.50 -26.22 -15.00
N PRO A 56 16.14 -25.85 -16.13
CA PRO A 56 16.38 -24.45 -16.48
C PRO A 56 15.18 -23.85 -17.23
N PHE A 57 14.88 -22.57 -16.97
CA PHE A 57 14.04 -21.75 -17.85
C PHE A 57 14.73 -20.41 -18.18
N PRO A 58 14.54 -19.84 -19.39
CA PRO A 58 15.34 -18.72 -19.87
C PRO A 58 14.86 -17.35 -19.36
N LEU A 59 15.82 -16.42 -19.28
CA LEU A 59 15.69 -15.05 -18.77
C LEU A 59 14.90 -14.09 -19.70
N GLN A 60 13.80 -14.54 -20.30
CA GLN A 60 13.06 -13.79 -21.33
C GLN A 60 11.55 -13.63 -21.08
N LEU A 61 11.00 -14.22 -20.01
CA LEU A 61 9.55 -14.14 -19.70
C LEU A 61 9.15 -12.98 -18.77
N LEU A 62 10.09 -12.13 -18.35
CA LEU A 62 9.84 -10.98 -17.45
C LEU A 62 9.46 -9.68 -18.18
N ARG A 63 9.37 -9.67 -19.52
CA ARG A 63 9.11 -8.45 -20.31
C ARG A 63 7.63 -8.11 -20.50
N GLU A 64 6.71 -8.98 -20.11
CA GLU A 64 5.28 -8.85 -20.45
C GLU A 64 4.34 -8.67 -19.23
N ALA A 65 4.86 -8.18 -18.10
CA ALA A 65 4.09 -7.98 -16.86
C ALA A 65 3.34 -6.64 -16.78
N GLY A 66 3.08 -5.97 -17.90
CA GLY A 66 2.00 -4.97 -18.00
C GLY A 66 2.22 -3.57 -17.39
N LEU A 67 3.16 -3.35 -16.46
CA LEU A 67 3.60 -1.99 -16.10
C LEU A 67 4.61 -1.44 -17.12
N GLY A 68 4.13 -1.15 -18.33
CA GLY A 68 4.91 -0.48 -19.37
C GLY A 68 5.11 1.00 -19.07
N GLY A 69 5.98 1.33 -18.10
CA GLY A 69 6.21 2.72 -17.68
C GLY A 69 7.48 3.02 -16.87
N ASP A 70 8.33 2.02 -16.54
CA ASP A 70 9.51 2.17 -15.66
C ASP A 70 10.72 2.87 -16.32
N HIS A 71 10.50 3.92 -17.12
CA HIS A 71 11.58 4.82 -17.51
C HIS A 71 12.20 5.47 -16.26
N ASN A 72 13.53 5.63 -16.25
CA ASN A 72 14.30 6.13 -15.11
C ASN A 72 14.12 5.37 -13.77
N GLY A 73 13.65 4.11 -13.78
CA GLY A 73 13.54 3.29 -12.57
C GLY A 73 12.28 3.55 -11.72
N GLY A 74 11.31 4.30 -12.24
CA GLY A 74 9.94 4.36 -11.73
C GLY A 74 9.82 4.56 -10.22
N SER A 75 9.12 3.64 -9.56
CA SER A 75 8.87 3.69 -8.11
C SER A 75 10.15 3.66 -7.27
N LYS A 76 11.18 2.92 -7.71
CA LYS A 76 12.50 2.83 -7.07
C LYS A 76 13.29 4.15 -7.15
N CYS A 77 13.05 4.96 -8.17
CA CYS A 77 13.58 6.31 -8.21
C CYS A 77 12.78 7.26 -7.30
N ALA A 78 11.45 7.21 -7.40
CA ALA A 78 10.54 8.16 -6.75
C ALA A 78 10.67 8.17 -5.23
N ALA A 79 10.46 7.03 -4.56
CA ALA A 79 10.51 7.02 -3.09
C ALA A 79 11.96 7.01 -2.53
N CYS A 80 13.00 6.72 -3.33
CA CYS A 80 14.38 7.00 -2.93
C CYS A 80 14.57 8.52 -2.82
N THR A 81 14.17 9.23 -3.87
CA THR A 81 14.29 10.69 -3.95
C THR A 81 13.49 11.37 -2.84
N LEU A 82 12.31 10.82 -2.50
CA LEU A 82 11.53 11.24 -1.34
C LEU A 82 12.28 11.04 -0.03
N LEU A 83 12.78 9.83 0.26
CA LEU A 83 13.40 9.51 1.55
C LEU A 83 14.72 10.24 1.76
N ILE A 84 15.58 10.27 0.75
CA ILE A 84 16.81 11.04 0.80
C ILE A 84 16.50 12.55 0.89
N GLY A 85 15.40 13.01 0.26
CA GLY A 85 14.91 14.38 0.40
C GLY A 85 14.40 14.71 1.82
N LEU A 86 13.85 13.73 2.55
CA LEU A 86 13.49 13.88 3.96
C LEU A 86 14.73 13.91 4.86
N VAL A 87 15.74 13.07 4.60
CA VAL A 87 17.06 13.15 5.26
C VAL A 87 17.67 14.53 5.06
N GLU A 88 17.75 15.02 3.82
CA GLU A 88 18.32 16.33 3.47
C GLU A 88 17.61 17.48 4.19
N GLN A 89 16.27 17.50 4.19
CA GLN A 89 15.49 18.51 4.91
C GLN A 89 15.67 18.40 6.43
N GLN A 90 15.72 17.20 6.99
CA GLN A 90 15.88 16.99 8.42
C GLN A 90 17.28 17.40 8.91
N MET A 91 18.34 17.16 8.12
CA MET A 91 19.68 17.72 8.36
C MET A 91 19.63 19.25 8.49
N GLN A 92 18.95 19.92 7.56
CA GLN A 92 18.81 21.38 7.56
C GLN A 92 17.99 21.91 8.75
N ILE A 93 16.88 21.24 9.10
CA ILE A 93 15.99 21.65 10.19
C ILE A 93 16.67 21.46 11.56
N LYS A 94 17.37 20.34 11.77
CA LYS A 94 17.98 19.99 13.06
C LYS A 94 19.44 20.41 13.21
N GLN A 95 20.08 20.85 12.13
CA GLN A 95 21.53 21.15 12.07
C GLN A 95 22.40 19.93 12.46
N ILE A 96 22.04 18.76 11.91
CA ILE A 96 22.74 17.48 12.10
C ILE A 96 23.32 16.97 10.77
N ASP A 97 24.27 16.05 10.83
CA ASP A 97 24.80 15.40 9.62
C ASP A 97 23.84 14.33 9.07
N ALA A 98 24.15 13.87 7.85
CA ALA A 98 23.36 12.86 7.16
C ALA A 98 23.27 11.52 7.91
N MET A 99 24.33 11.11 8.61
CA MET A 99 24.36 9.82 9.33
C MET A 99 23.39 9.86 10.52
N GLN A 100 23.49 10.90 11.35
CA GLN A 100 22.55 11.10 12.46
C GLN A 100 21.12 11.26 11.96
N SER A 101 20.91 11.99 10.85
CA SER A 101 19.57 12.17 10.30
C SER A 101 18.95 10.87 9.78
N MET A 102 19.75 9.98 9.18
CA MET A 102 19.31 8.65 8.75
C MET A 102 18.97 7.74 9.96
N GLN A 103 19.80 7.76 11.01
CA GLN A 103 19.55 7.00 12.25
C GLN A 103 18.29 7.48 12.99
N ASP A 104 18.09 8.80 13.08
CA ASP A 104 16.87 9.40 13.63
C ASP A 104 15.62 8.88 12.90
N MET A 105 15.63 8.84 11.56
CA MET A 105 14.50 8.33 10.77
C MET A 105 14.18 6.86 11.09
N CYS A 106 15.19 6.00 11.25
CA CYS A 106 14.98 4.62 11.67
C CYS A 106 14.34 4.52 13.07
N SER A 107 14.72 5.41 14.00
CA SER A 107 14.16 5.45 15.37
C SER A 107 12.68 5.82 15.45
N TYR A 108 12.11 6.39 14.38
CA TYR A 108 10.71 6.79 14.31
C TYR A 108 9.77 5.68 13.84
N LEU A 109 10.31 4.58 13.31
CA LEU A 109 9.50 3.47 12.81
C LEU A 109 8.90 2.68 14.00
N PRO A 110 7.58 2.37 13.98
CA PRO A 110 6.88 1.84 15.15
C PRO A 110 7.19 0.36 15.42
N ILE A 111 7.49 -0.42 14.37
CA ILE A 111 7.87 -1.83 14.49
C ILE A 111 9.38 -1.93 14.68
N SER A 112 9.81 -2.56 15.78
CA SER A 112 11.24 -2.81 16.07
C SER A 112 11.96 -3.51 14.92
N LEU A 113 11.39 -4.59 14.39
CA LEU A 113 11.95 -5.34 13.27
C LEU A 113 12.16 -4.50 11.99
N VAL A 114 11.36 -3.44 11.79
CA VAL A 114 11.50 -2.50 10.67
C VAL A 114 12.50 -1.37 11.00
N ALA A 115 12.55 -0.92 12.27
CA ALA A 115 13.57 0.02 12.75
C ALA A 115 14.98 -0.59 12.73
N ASP A 116 15.12 -1.86 13.12
CA ASP A 116 16.35 -2.66 13.07
C ASP A 116 16.78 -2.87 11.60
N ALA A 117 15.81 -3.20 10.72
CA ALA A 117 16.04 -3.28 9.28
C ALA A 117 16.59 -1.97 8.70
N CYS A 118 15.92 -0.86 8.99
CA CYS A 118 16.38 0.48 8.60
C CYS A 118 17.80 0.75 9.13
N SER A 119 18.09 0.43 10.39
CA SER A 119 19.43 0.65 10.97
C SER A 119 20.52 -0.13 10.21
N VAL A 120 20.25 -1.38 9.82
CA VAL A 120 21.15 -2.18 8.97
C VAL A 120 21.31 -1.59 7.56
N ALA A 121 20.31 -0.90 7.01
CA ALA A 121 20.48 -0.13 5.77
C ALA A 121 21.57 0.93 5.91
N ILE A 122 21.53 1.66 7.03
CA ILE A 122 22.42 2.78 7.29
C ILE A 122 23.84 2.27 7.56
N ASP A 123 24.00 1.14 8.25
CA ASP A 123 25.32 0.49 8.41
C ASP A 123 25.94 0.03 7.06
N LEU A 124 25.12 -0.31 6.06
CA LEU A 124 25.59 -0.82 4.76
C LEU A 124 25.84 0.28 3.72
N TYR A 125 25.05 1.36 3.76
CA TYR A 125 25.05 2.41 2.73
C TYR A 125 25.35 3.82 3.28
N GLY A 126 25.20 4.03 4.59
CA GLY A 126 25.37 5.34 5.24
C GLY A 126 26.75 5.93 5.00
N ASP A 127 27.83 5.16 5.16
CA ASP A 127 29.20 5.62 4.89
C ASP A 127 29.44 6.05 3.42
N LYS A 128 28.60 5.61 2.48
CA LYS A 128 28.66 6.02 1.07
C LYS A 128 27.73 7.18 0.75
N ILE A 129 26.53 7.19 1.36
CA ILE A 129 25.49 8.20 1.11
C ILE A 129 25.77 9.49 1.90
N ALA A 130 26.19 9.38 3.16
CA ALA A 130 26.40 10.51 4.05
C ALA A 130 27.45 11.51 3.55
N PRO A 131 28.61 11.11 2.98
CA PRO A 131 29.56 12.07 2.41
C PRO A 131 29.00 12.86 1.23
N ILE A 132 28.15 12.22 0.41
CA ILE A 132 27.51 12.86 -0.76
C ILE A 132 26.50 13.92 -0.27
N LEU A 133 25.63 13.55 0.68
CA LEU A 133 24.67 14.47 1.30
C LEU A 133 25.33 15.60 2.11
N ASN A 134 26.39 15.29 2.86
CA ASN A 134 27.14 16.30 3.63
C ASN A 134 27.90 17.28 2.71
N SER A 135 28.14 16.94 1.44
CA SER A 135 28.62 17.89 0.41
C SER A 135 27.50 18.76 -0.21
N GLY A 136 26.25 18.52 0.21
CA GLY A 136 25.03 19.20 -0.24
C GLY A 136 24.62 18.83 -1.67
N GLU A 137 24.95 17.64 -2.17
CA GLU A 137 24.33 17.12 -3.41
C GLU A 137 22.89 16.70 -3.10
N SER A 138 22.00 16.92 -4.06
CA SER A 138 20.55 16.72 -3.89
C SER A 138 20.15 15.24 -3.88
N ALA A 139 18.98 14.96 -3.30
CA ALA A 139 18.42 13.60 -3.23
C ALA A 139 18.31 12.87 -4.59
N ASP A 140 17.94 13.56 -5.68
CA ASP A 140 17.92 12.97 -7.02
C ASP A 140 19.34 12.62 -7.54
N THR A 141 20.35 13.42 -7.18
CA THR A 141 21.76 13.12 -7.44
C THR A 141 22.17 11.83 -6.73
N VAL A 142 21.86 11.69 -5.44
CA VAL A 142 22.13 10.49 -4.64
C VAL A 142 21.41 9.26 -5.23
N CYS A 143 20.11 9.36 -5.51
CA CYS A 143 19.31 8.23 -5.98
C CYS A 143 19.72 7.73 -7.37
N ASN A 144 20.15 8.64 -8.26
CA ASN A 144 20.84 8.27 -9.49
C ASN A 144 22.20 7.63 -9.20
N ALA A 145 23.03 8.21 -8.33
CA ALA A 145 24.36 7.71 -8.01
C ALA A 145 24.38 6.31 -7.36
N ILE A 146 23.36 5.96 -6.57
CA ILE A 146 23.24 4.63 -5.97
C ILE A 146 22.55 3.59 -6.88
N GLY A 147 22.05 4.01 -8.05
CA GLY A 147 21.39 3.14 -9.03
C GLY A 147 19.94 2.77 -8.67
N MET A 148 19.26 3.57 -7.83
CA MET A 148 17.82 3.45 -7.57
C MET A 148 17.00 4.14 -8.66
N CYS A 149 17.52 5.22 -9.24
CA CYS A 149 17.07 5.76 -10.52
C CYS A 149 17.84 5.11 -11.67
N GLY A 150 17.13 4.81 -12.75
CA GLY A 150 17.63 4.10 -13.93
C GLY A 150 18.57 4.94 -14.81
N ASP A 151 19.13 4.28 -15.82
CA ASP A 151 20.24 4.81 -16.63
C ASP A 151 19.79 5.40 -17.98
N GLU A 152 18.48 5.43 -18.23
CA GLU A 152 17.90 5.84 -19.50
C GLU A 152 17.76 7.37 -19.60
N ALA A 153 18.54 7.99 -20.48
CA ALA A 153 18.35 9.41 -20.79
C ALA A 153 16.95 9.66 -21.41
N PRO A 154 16.25 10.75 -21.06
CA PRO A 154 16.70 11.85 -20.20
C PRO A 154 16.58 11.53 -18.70
N VAL A 155 17.63 11.82 -17.93
CA VAL A 155 17.66 11.56 -16.48
C VAL A 155 16.63 12.43 -15.74
N CYS A 156 15.74 11.80 -14.97
CA CYS A 156 14.80 12.51 -14.10
C CYS A 156 15.51 13.38 -13.06
N ARG A 157 15.11 14.64 -12.94
CA ARG A 157 15.53 15.56 -11.88
C ARG A 157 14.31 16.16 -11.20
N LEU A 158 14.35 16.18 -9.87
CA LEU A 158 13.36 16.83 -9.03
C LEU A 158 13.89 18.17 -8.50
N PHE A 159 15.22 18.31 -8.34
CA PHE A 159 15.83 19.47 -7.72
C PHE A 159 16.53 20.41 -8.73
N PRO A 160 16.65 21.72 -8.43
CA PRO A 160 17.33 22.67 -9.31
C PRO A 160 18.82 22.34 -9.54
N LYS A 161 19.35 22.77 -10.69
CA LYS A 161 20.75 22.55 -11.08
C LYS A 161 21.72 23.28 -10.15
N LYS A 162 22.26 22.58 -9.13
CA LYS A 162 23.37 23.07 -8.32
C LYS A 162 24.54 23.48 -9.22
N ASN A 163 25.07 24.69 -8.98
CA ASN A 163 26.17 25.30 -9.75
C ASN A 163 25.94 25.43 -11.26
N GLY A 164 24.68 25.36 -11.74
CA GLY A 164 24.36 25.52 -13.16
C GLY A 164 24.77 24.36 -14.08
N ARG A 165 25.16 23.20 -13.53
CA ARG A 165 25.62 22.02 -14.29
C ARG A 165 24.68 21.69 -15.47
N THR A 166 25.25 21.58 -16.66
CA THR A 166 24.57 21.06 -17.86
C THR A 166 24.15 19.60 -17.66
N ASP A 167 23.37 19.07 -18.60
CA ASP A 167 22.82 17.72 -18.41
C ASP A 167 23.90 16.64 -18.53
N GLY A 168 24.83 16.77 -19.47
CA GLY A 168 26.00 15.90 -19.59
C GLY A 168 27.01 15.98 -18.44
N GLU A 169 27.20 17.16 -17.82
CA GLU A 169 28.08 17.31 -16.65
C GLU A 169 27.52 16.59 -15.42
N PHE A 170 26.20 16.67 -15.21
CA PHE A 170 25.52 15.93 -14.16
C PHE A 170 25.62 14.42 -14.41
N GLU A 171 25.34 13.94 -15.62
CA GLU A 171 25.51 12.52 -15.93
C GLU A 171 26.95 12.04 -15.75
N ALA A 172 27.94 12.86 -16.11
CA ALA A 172 29.35 12.55 -15.88
C ALA A 172 29.67 12.46 -14.38
N HIS A 173 29.11 13.36 -13.57
CA HIS A 173 29.20 13.30 -12.11
C HIS A 173 28.54 12.04 -11.54
N ILE A 174 27.31 11.71 -11.95
CA ILE A 174 26.62 10.46 -11.57
C ILE A 174 27.45 9.23 -11.92
N ARG A 175 28.02 9.16 -13.13
CA ARG A 175 28.92 8.06 -13.54
C ARG A 175 30.17 7.98 -12.67
N ALA A 176 30.77 9.12 -12.29
CA ALA A 176 31.94 9.16 -11.41
C ALA A 176 31.61 8.69 -9.99
N VAL A 177 30.50 9.14 -9.40
CA VAL A 177 30.06 8.70 -8.06
C VAL A 177 29.67 7.22 -8.09
N ARG A 178 28.96 6.74 -9.11
CA ARG A 178 28.68 5.30 -9.31
C ARG A 178 29.95 4.46 -9.35
N ALA A 179 31.01 4.94 -10.01
CA ALA A 179 32.30 4.23 -10.05
C ALA A 179 32.97 4.17 -8.67
N GLN A 180 32.81 5.18 -7.82
CA GLN A 180 33.25 5.16 -6.42
C GLN A 180 32.38 4.26 -5.54
N MET A 181 31.08 4.14 -5.86
CA MET A 181 30.13 3.33 -5.10
C MET A 181 30.09 1.84 -5.52
N ALA A 182 30.61 1.52 -6.71
CA ALA A 182 30.69 0.18 -7.31
C ALA A 182 31.13 -0.87 -6.26
N ALA A 183 30.18 -1.71 -5.87
CA ALA A 183 30.21 -2.28 -4.53
C ALA A 183 31.01 -3.58 -4.40
N ASP A 184 31.54 -3.79 -3.18
CA ASP A 184 31.61 -5.12 -2.58
C ASP A 184 30.28 -5.85 -2.83
N THR A 185 30.38 -6.93 -3.59
CA THR A 185 29.24 -7.62 -4.20
C THR A 185 28.38 -8.34 -3.16
N LYS A 186 28.89 -8.56 -1.94
CA LYS A 186 28.19 -9.29 -0.87
C LYS A 186 27.07 -8.49 -0.21
N ALA A 187 27.22 -7.17 -0.08
CA ALA A 187 26.18 -6.32 0.49
C ALA A 187 24.95 -6.22 -0.43
N LYS A 188 25.20 -6.06 -1.75
CA LYS A 188 24.15 -6.01 -2.77
C LYS A 188 23.34 -7.32 -2.84
N ALA A 189 24.00 -8.47 -2.94
CA ALA A 189 23.36 -9.79 -3.02
C ALA A 189 22.58 -10.25 -1.75
N LYS A 190 22.54 -9.39 -0.73
CA LYS A 190 21.93 -9.59 0.58
C LYS A 190 20.73 -8.65 0.77
N LEU A 191 20.84 -7.42 0.25
CA LEU A 191 19.70 -6.54 -0.04
C LEU A 191 18.71 -7.20 -1.01
N ASP A 192 19.22 -7.75 -2.13
CA ASP A 192 18.44 -8.38 -3.20
C ASP A 192 17.62 -9.63 -2.76
N LYS A 193 17.74 -10.06 -1.50
CA LYS A 193 17.03 -11.22 -0.91
C LYS A 193 15.97 -10.84 0.11
N PHE A 194 15.83 -9.57 0.48
CA PHE A 194 14.82 -9.17 1.44
C PHE A 194 13.44 -9.08 0.78
N ASN A 195 12.43 -9.63 1.45
CA ASN A 195 11.06 -9.65 0.98
C ASN A 195 10.12 -9.25 2.12
N ILE A 196 9.61 -8.02 2.11
CA ILE A 196 8.66 -7.54 3.12
C ILE A 196 7.40 -8.42 3.20
N CYS A 197 7.00 -9.03 2.09
CA CYS A 197 5.84 -9.90 1.98
C CYS A 197 5.98 -11.21 2.79
N GLU A 198 7.20 -11.56 3.21
CA GLU A 198 7.48 -12.66 4.14
C GLU A 198 7.50 -12.19 5.60
N LEU A 199 7.72 -10.89 5.84
CA LEU A 199 7.83 -10.28 7.17
C LEU A 199 6.46 -9.83 7.71
N VAL A 200 5.59 -9.32 6.84
CA VAL A 200 4.20 -9.00 7.14
C VAL A 200 3.31 -9.77 6.14
N PRO A 201 2.99 -11.04 6.43
CA PRO A 201 2.05 -11.82 5.64
C PRO A 201 0.72 -11.08 5.49
N GLY A 202 0.15 -11.07 4.29
CA GLY A 202 -1.06 -10.31 3.96
C GLY A 202 -0.77 -9.05 3.14
N VAL A 203 0.19 -8.20 3.53
CA VAL A 203 0.43 -6.88 2.90
C VAL A 203 0.71 -6.94 1.38
N CYS A 204 1.29 -8.03 0.88
CA CYS A 204 1.47 -8.26 -0.56
C CYS A 204 0.63 -9.43 -1.11
N ARG A 205 -0.22 -10.04 -0.30
CA ARG A 205 -1.04 -11.20 -0.67
C ARG A 205 -2.52 -10.82 -0.71
N VAL A 206 -2.80 -9.71 -1.37
CA VAL A 206 -4.15 -9.18 -1.58
C VAL A 206 -4.57 -9.34 -3.05
N GLU A 207 -4.03 -10.36 -3.75
CA GLU A 207 -4.24 -10.59 -5.19
C GLU A 207 -5.72 -10.80 -5.55
N ASP A 208 -6.52 -11.37 -4.63
CA ASP A 208 -7.95 -11.61 -4.81
C ASP A 208 -8.85 -10.48 -4.25
N HIS A 209 -8.28 -9.47 -3.57
CA HIS A 209 -9.00 -8.40 -2.87
C HIS A 209 -10.10 -8.87 -1.88
N LEU A 210 -9.92 -10.07 -1.34
CA LEU A 210 -10.71 -10.68 -0.26
C LEU A 210 -10.02 -10.52 1.10
N PRO A 211 -10.75 -10.60 2.23
CA PRO A 211 -10.15 -10.50 3.56
C PRO A 211 -9.10 -11.58 3.82
N PHE A 212 -8.01 -11.23 4.52
CA PHE A 212 -6.98 -12.19 4.91
C PHE A 212 -7.43 -13.12 6.06
N SER A 213 -8.29 -12.61 6.95
CA SER A 213 -8.90 -13.38 8.04
C SER A 213 -10.40 -13.54 7.76
N ASP A 214 -10.74 -14.68 7.19
CA ASP A 214 -12.10 -15.08 6.78
C ASP A 214 -12.12 -16.61 6.87
N ALA A 215 -12.72 -17.14 7.95
CA ALA A 215 -12.61 -18.54 8.33
C ALA A 215 -13.74 -19.41 7.76
N ASP A 216 -14.93 -18.85 7.54
CA ASP A 216 -16.07 -19.54 6.92
C ASP A 216 -16.26 -19.26 5.42
N ARG A 217 -15.63 -18.20 4.89
CA ARG A 217 -15.55 -17.80 3.46
C ARG A 217 -16.78 -17.12 2.91
N ASP A 218 -17.43 -16.27 3.70
CA ASP A 218 -18.46 -15.33 3.20
C ASP A 218 -17.90 -14.00 2.64
N HIS A 219 -16.58 -13.79 2.73
CA HIS A 219 -15.85 -12.59 2.33
C HIS A 219 -16.05 -11.34 3.20
N PHE A 220 -16.57 -11.47 4.41
CA PHE A 220 -16.50 -10.47 5.46
C PHE A 220 -15.41 -10.85 6.49
N SER A 221 -15.24 -10.06 7.55
CA SER A 221 -14.17 -10.31 8.51
C SER A 221 -14.44 -9.65 9.86
N THR A 222 -13.89 -10.25 10.91
CA THR A 222 -13.81 -9.67 12.25
C THR A 222 -12.63 -8.71 12.42
N GLU A 223 -11.59 -8.81 11.60
CA GLU A 223 -10.40 -7.96 11.64
C GLU A 223 -10.56 -6.73 10.74
N PRO A 224 -9.99 -5.55 11.09
CA PRO A 224 -10.24 -4.32 10.34
C PRO A 224 -9.45 -4.23 9.02
N THR A 225 -8.16 -4.56 9.05
CA THR A 225 -7.24 -4.33 7.91
C THR A 225 -7.19 -5.53 6.96
N LEU A 226 -6.29 -5.52 5.98
CA LEU A 226 -6.08 -6.64 5.04
C LEU A 226 -7.39 -7.08 4.36
N ARG A 227 -8.12 -6.11 3.79
CA ARG A 227 -9.45 -6.25 3.16
C ARG A 227 -10.61 -6.66 4.07
N GLY A 228 -10.42 -6.63 5.39
CA GLY A 228 -11.45 -6.87 6.39
C GLY A 228 -12.40 -5.69 6.65
N SER A 229 -12.76 -5.44 7.91
CA SER A 229 -13.87 -4.57 8.28
C SER A 229 -13.68 -3.06 8.06
N ASP A 230 -12.50 -2.60 7.66
CA ASP A 230 -12.32 -1.24 7.13
C ASP A 230 -12.93 -1.11 5.73
N TRP A 231 -13.04 -2.22 5.01
CA TRP A 231 -13.48 -2.32 3.62
C TRP A 231 -14.94 -2.74 3.49
N ARG A 232 -15.39 -3.67 4.33
CA ARG A 232 -16.75 -4.22 4.31
C ARG A 232 -17.35 -4.20 5.71
N GLY A 233 -18.66 -4.40 5.82
CA GLY A 233 -19.29 -4.60 7.12
C GLY A 233 -18.52 -5.58 8.01
N LYS A 234 -18.31 -5.23 9.29
CA LYS A 234 -17.72 -6.18 10.23
C LYS A 234 -18.63 -7.41 10.35
N ASP A 235 -18.06 -8.58 10.14
CA ASP A 235 -18.75 -9.83 10.43
C ASP A 235 -19.04 -9.96 11.95
N CYS A 236 -20.16 -10.60 12.28
CA CYS A 236 -20.60 -10.92 13.62
C CYS A 236 -20.41 -12.40 14.01
N ASN A 237 -20.13 -13.33 13.08
CA ASN A 237 -19.81 -14.73 13.39
C ASN A 237 -18.99 -15.47 12.28
N ASP A 238 -17.68 -15.26 12.27
CA ASP A 238 -16.61 -15.85 11.43
C ASP A 238 -16.42 -17.38 11.59
N ASN A 239 -17.52 -18.12 11.74
CA ASN A 239 -17.61 -19.57 11.81
C ASN A 239 -18.88 -20.11 11.11
N ASP A 240 -19.70 -19.24 10.51
CA ASP A 240 -20.96 -19.57 9.86
C ASP A 240 -21.22 -18.58 8.70
N ALA A 241 -20.82 -18.98 7.49
CA ALA A 241 -21.00 -18.23 6.24
C ALA A 241 -22.47 -17.98 5.84
N THR A 242 -23.43 -18.20 6.75
CA THR A 242 -24.82 -17.77 6.64
C THR A 242 -25.17 -16.58 7.54
N ILE A 243 -24.19 -15.98 8.22
CA ILE A 243 -24.36 -14.85 9.15
C ILE A 243 -23.40 -13.72 8.71
N TYR A 244 -23.90 -12.73 7.95
CA TYR A 244 -23.07 -11.63 7.46
C TYR A 244 -23.87 -10.38 7.04
N PRO A 245 -23.24 -9.20 6.97
CA PRO A 245 -23.87 -7.93 6.55
C PRO A 245 -24.68 -7.97 5.25
N GLY A 246 -25.92 -7.46 5.30
CA GLY A 246 -26.76 -7.24 4.12
C GLY A 246 -27.66 -8.42 3.71
N ARG A 247 -27.90 -9.39 4.59
CA ARG A 247 -28.86 -10.49 4.36
C ARG A 247 -30.30 -10.07 4.65
N ASP A 248 -31.25 -10.56 3.84
CA ASP A 248 -32.69 -10.40 4.07
C ASP A 248 -33.17 -11.49 5.05
N THR A 249 -33.29 -11.12 6.33
CA THR A 249 -33.58 -12.02 7.45
C THR A 249 -34.66 -11.46 8.38
N THR A 250 -35.07 -12.26 9.36
CA THR A 250 -36.03 -11.87 10.41
C THR A 250 -35.62 -12.55 11.70
N ASP A 251 -34.71 -11.92 12.43
CA ASP A 251 -33.80 -12.61 13.33
C ASP A 251 -34.37 -12.79 14.74
N ALA A 252 -34.96 -13.97 14.99
CA ALA A 252 -35.62 -14.29 16.25
C ALA A 252 -34.67 -14.66 17.41
N VAL A 253 -33.46 -15.14 17.10
CA VAL A 253 -32.53 -15.74 18.10
C VAL A 253 -31.07 -15.34 17.84
N VAL A 254 -30.65 -15.32 16.59
CA VAL A 254 -29.29 -14.97 16.15
C VAL A 254 -29.43 -13.86 15.11
N ASP A 255 -28.69 -12.78 15.32
CA ASP A 255 -28.47 -11.72 14.32
C ASP A 255 -27.69 -12.32 13.14
N ALA A 256 -28.38 -12.54 12.03
CA ALA A 256 -27.85 -13.20 10.83
C ALA A 256 -27.46 -12.21 9.74
N ASN A 257 -27.84 -10.93 9.86
CA ASN A 257 -27.43 -9.87 8.94
C ASN A 257 -26.45 -8.85 9.57
N CYS A 258 -26.02 -9.10 10.80
CA CYS A 258 -25.07 -8.30 11.58
C CYS A 258 -25.46 -6.82 11.82
N ASN A 259 -26.74 -6.46 11.65
CA ASN A 259 -27.22 -5.09 11.87
C ASN A 259 -27.40 -4.74 13.37
N GLY A 260 -27.33 -5.74 14.27
CA GLY A 260 -27.49 -5.59 15.72
C GLY A 260 -28.92 -5.70 16.24
N ILE A 261 -29.90 -5.99 15.37
CA ILE A 261 -31.33 -6.08 15.68
C ILE A 261 -31.76 -7.55 15.59
N TYR A 262 -32.00 -8.17 16.73
CA TYR A 262 -32.52 -9.54 16.81
C TYR A 262 -33.33 -9.74 18.09
N GLY A 263 -34.07 -10.84 18.14
CA GLY A 263 -34.98 -11.19 19.22
C GLY A 263 -36.46 -10.95 18.87
N THR A 264 -37.33 -11.25 19.83
CA THR A 264 -38.79 -11.18 19.70
C THR A 264 -39.36 -10.17 20.70
N ASP A 265 -40.26 -9.29 20.26
CA ASP A 265 -41.02 -8.43 21.17
C ASP A 265 -41.99 -9.30 22.01
N PRO A 266 -41.84 -9.36 23.35
CA PRO A 266 -42.76 -10.12 24.20
C PRO A 266 -44.21 -9.58 24.20
N ALA A 267 -44.47 -8.37 23.73
CA ALA A 267 -45.80 -7.77 23.64
C ALA A 267 -46.57 -8.21 22.38
N THR A 268 -45.91 -8.38 21.24
CA THR A 268 -46.54 -8.70 19.95
C THR A 268 -46.28 -10.14 19.48
N GLY A 269 -45.19 -10.76 19.96
CA GLY A 269 -44.75 -12.08 19.54
C GLY A 269 -44.05 -12.13 18.16
N LYS A 270 -43.76 -10.97 17.57
CA LYS A 270 -43.00 -10.84 16.31
C LYS A 270 -41.52 -10.57 16.57
N THR A 271 -40.66 -10.79 15.58
CA THR A 271 -39.25 -10.38 15.69
C THR A 271 -39.12 -8.86 15.59
N TYR A 272 -38.10 -8.29 16.22
CA TYR A 272 -37.86 -6.84 16.12
C TYR A 272 -37.61 -6.40 14.67
N GLU A 273 -36.96 -7.23 13.85
CA GLU A 273 -36.76 -6.94 12.43
C GLU A 273 -38.05 -6.95 11.60
N GLU A 274 -39.01 -7.84 11.91
CA GLU A 274 -40.32 -7.83 11.24
C GLU A 274 -41.10 -6.54 11.50
N GLU A 275 -40.86 -5.89 12.64
CA GLU A 275 -41.54 -4.66 13.04
C GLU A 275 -40.79 -3.40 12.62
N TRP A 276 -39.46 -3.40 12.71
CA TRP A 276 -38.63 -2.19 12.52
C TRP A 276 -37.97 -2.12 11.13
N CYS A 277 -37.62 -3.25 10.53
CA CYS A 277 -36.81 -3.30 9.30
C CYS A 277 -37.58 -3.72 8.05
N LYS A 278 -38.45 -4.73 8.17
CA LYS A 278 -39.30 -5.20 7.07
C LYS A 278 -40.18 -4.11 6.43
N PRO A 279 -40.68 -3.08 7.16
CA PRO A 279 -41.42 -1.97 6.55
C PRO A 279 -40.53 -0.90 5.87
N THR A 280 -39.22 -0.88 6.12
CA THR A 280 -38.33 0.23 5.74
C THR A 280 -37.47 -0.03 4.51
N SER A 281 -37.53 -1.24 3.94
CA SER A 281 -36.78 -1.65 2.73
C SER A 281 -35.28 -1.33 2.82
N PRO A 282 -34.53 -1.93 3.77
CA PRO A 282 -33.09 -1.70 3.91
C PRO A 282 -32.31 -2.09 2.64
N MET A 283 -31.18 -1.43 2.41
CA MET A 283 -30.30 -1.66 1.26
C MET A 283 -28.86 -1.24 1.57
N GLY A 284 -27.90 -1.99 1.05
CA GLY A 284 -26.48 -1.74 1.24
C GLY A 284 -25.84 -0.75 0.28
N VAL A 285 -24.63 -0.30 0.62
CA VAL A 285 -23.75 0.50 -0.24
C VAL A 285 -22.59 -0.34 -0.78
N ALA A 286 -22.64 -0.69 -2.07
CA ALA A 286 -21.50 -1.27 -2.78
C ALA A 286 -20.82 -0.21 -3.67
N ALA A 287 -19.54 0.07 -3.42
CA ALA A 287 -18.77 1.06 -4.16
C ALA A 287 -17.64 0.39 -4.94
N LEU A 288 -17.78 0.30 -6.27
CA LEU A 288 -16.77 -0.24 -7.18
C LEU A 288 -15.95 0.91 -7.77
N GLY A 289 -14.62 0.78 -7.83
CA GLY A 289 -13.78 1.79 -8.47
C GLY A 289 -12.29 1.65 -8.16
N ASP A 290 -11.61 2.79 -8.14
CA ASP A 290 -10.16 2.87 -8.05
C ASP A 290 -9.67 3.43 -6.69
N SER A 291 -8.47 4.00 -6.69
CA SER A 291 -7.87 4.71 -5.56
C SER A 291 -8.74 5.82 -4.98
N ALA A 292 -9.58 6.49 -5.77
CA ALA A 292 -10.47 7.53 -5.28
C ALA A 292 -11.68 6.94 -4.53
N THR A 293 -12.15 5.76 -4.93
CA THR A 293 -13.21 5.01 -4.22
C THR A 293 -12.70 4.42 -2.91
N ALA A 294 -11.48 3.88 -2.91
CA ALA A 294 -10.83 3.36 -1.71
C ALA A 294 -10.34 4.46 -0.74
N HIS A 295 -10.30 5.73 -1.19
CA HIS A 295 -9.71 6.86 -0.47
C HIS A 295 -8.20 6.68 -0.20
N PHE A 296 -7.42 6.46 -1.25
CA PHE A 296 -5.96 6.50 -1.20
C PHE A 296 -5.46 7.81 -0.59
N HIS A 297 -4.68 7.71 0.49
CA HIS A 297 -4.16 8.88 1.19
C HIS A 297 -2.83 8.58 1.88
N ILE A 298 -1.80 9.35 1.51
CA ILE A 298 -0.53 9.42 2.23
C ILE A 298 -0.60 10.66 3.14
N PRO A 299 -0.56 10.50 4.48
CA PRO A 299 -0.58 11.61 5.40
C PRO A 299 0.56 12.60 5.13
N PRO A 300 0.30 13.93 5.03
CA PRO A 300 1.34 14.93 4.84
C PRO A 300 2.41 14.90 5.94
N THR A 301 2.02 14.48 7.14
CA THR A 301 2.87 14.20 8.30
C THR A 301 4.03 13.25 7.98
N TYR A 302 3.82 12.23 7.13
CA TYR A 302 4.83 11.21 6.79
C TYR A 302 5.91 11.76 5.84
N VAL A 303 5.60 12.85 5.13
CA VAL A 303 6.46 13.47 4.10
C VAL A 303 6.86 14.91 4.44
N THR A 304 6.63 15.35 5.69
CA THR A 304 7.03 16.68 6.18
C THR A 304 8.16 16.53 7.20
N ALA A 305 9.39 16.83 6.80
CA ALA A 305 10.59 16.61 7.62
C ALA A 305 10.53 17.29 9.01
N ALA A 306 9.87 18.44 9.12
CA ALA A 306 9.66 19.15 10.39
C ALA A 306 8.76 18.41 11.39
N ASN A 307 7.95 17.48 10.90
CA ASN A 307 6.95 16.74 11.68
C ASN A 307 7.36 15.28 11.94
N LEU A 308 8.54 14.84 11.52
CA LEU A 308 8.98 13.46 11.67
C LEU A 308 9.29 13.11 13.14
N SER A 309 8.60 12.10 13.65
CA SER A 309 8.71 11.57 15.01
C SER A 309 8.10 10.18 15.09
N LYS A 310 8.27 9.48 16.22
CA LYS A 310 7.59 8.20 16.44
C LYS A 310 6.06 8.30 16.47
N ALA A 311 5.50 9.43 16.91
CA ALA A 311 4.05 9.65 16.91
C ALA A 311 3.49 9.80 15.48
N THR A 312 4.30 10.35 14.58
CA THR A 312 3.99 10.56 13.16
C THR A 312 3.67 9.26 12.44
N PHE A 313 4.32 8.15 12.81
CA PHE A 313 4.11 6.85 12.17
C PHE A 313 3.20 5.92 12.97
N ALA A 314 2.40 6.43 13.91
CA ALA A 314 1.54 5.62 14.77
C ALA A 314 0.51 4.77 13.99
N HIS A 315 0.02 5.26 12.85
CA HIS A 315 -0.94 4.55 12.00
C HIS A 315 -0.30 3.86 10.78
N LEU A 316 1.03 3.92 10.62
CA LEU A 316 1.74 3.46 9.41
C LEU A 316 1.42 2.00 9.05
N ILE A 317 1.22 1.14 10.04
CA ILE A 317 1.00 -0.30 9.83
C ILE A 317 -0.41 -0.56 9.32
N ARG A 318 -1.45 -0.01 9.98
CA ARG A 318 -2.83 -0.05 9.49
C ARG A 318 -2.94 0.51 8.07
N ASN A 319 -2.26 1.62 7.81
CA ASN A 319 -2.26 2.25 6.51
C ASN A 319 -1.56 1.37 5.46
N ALA A 320 -0.46 0.68 5.80
CA ALA A 320 0.21 -0.25 4.90
C ALA A 320 -0.61 -1.53 4.62
N GLU A 321 -1.29 -2.07 5.64
CA GLU A 321 -2.19 -3.23 5.54
C GLU A 321 -3.49 -2.92 4.78
N ASN A 322 -3.88 -1.65 4.70
CA ASN A 322 -4.94 -1.14 3.83
C ASN A 322 -4.39 -0.57 2.51
N GLU A 323 -3.19 -0.93 2.05
CA GLU A 323 -2.65 -0.50 0.74
C GLU A 323 -2.46 1.03 0.57
N LEU A 324 -2.44 1.78 1.67
CA LEU A 324 -2.52 3.25 1.80
C LEU A 324 -3.91 3.84 1.49
N ASP A 325 -4.92 3.01 1.42
CA ASP A 325 -6.33 3.38 1.31
C ASP A 325 -6.99 3.55 2.68
N TRP A 326 -8.03 4.39 2.71
CA TRP A 326 -8.79 4.74 3.90
C TRP A 326 -10.30 4.50 3.68
N PRO A 327 -10.72 3.28 3.29
CA PRO A 327 -12.10 2.98 2.93
C PRO A 327 -13.09 3.25 4.07
N MET A 328 -12.64 3.06 5.31
CA MET A 328 -13.36 3.34 6.55
C MET A 328 -13.60 4.83 6.83
N LEU A 329 -12.98 5.73 6.06
CA LEU A 329 -13.21 7.17 6.02
C LEU A 329 -13.62 7.69 4.62
N SER A 330 -13.84 6.80 3.65
CA SER A 330 -14.17 7.18 2.27
C SER A 330 -15.54 7.86 2.14
N TRP A 331 -15.74 8.61 1.05
CA TRP A 331 -16.99 9.30 0.76
C TRP A 331 -18.18 8.35 0.57
N SER A 332 -17.94 7.08 0.20
CA SER A 332 -18.98 6.09 -0.07
C SER A 332 -19.29 5.23 1.16
N THR A 333 -18.26 4.67 1.81
CA THR A 333 -18.41 3.64 2.86
C THR A 333 -17.81 4.06 4.21
N GLY A 334 -17.43 5.33 4.36
CA GLY A 334 -16.81 5.86 5.57
C GLY A 334 -17.71 5.70 6.80
N HIS A 335 -17.24 4.95 7.79
CA HIS A 335 -18.04 4.53 8.94
C HIS A 335 -17.35 4.79 10.30
N LEU A 336 -16.05 5.10 10.33
CA LEU A 336 -15.34 5.54 11.53
C LEU A 336 -15.35 7.07 11.67
N ASP A 337 -14.89 7.57 12.83
CA ASP A 337 -14.67 9.00 13.06
C ASP A 337 -13.26 9.39 12.58
N PRO A 338 -13.11 10.32 11.60
CA PRO A 338 -11.80 10.80 11.16
C PRO A 338 -10.91 11.29 12.30
N ASN A 339 -11.49 11.86 13.36
CA ASN A 339 -10.72 12.43 14.47
C ASN A 339 -10.00 11.38 15.34
N SER A 340 -10.36 10.09 15.18
CA SER A 340 -9.62 8.97 15.79
C SER A 340 -8.25 8.70 15.17
N PHE A 341 -7.94 9.38 14.05
CA PHE A 341 -6.71 9.21 13.26
C PHE A 341 -5.85 10.49 13.22
N TYR A 342 -6.09 11.44 14.13
CA TYR A 342 -5.27 12.63 14.25
C TYR A 342 -3.82 12.25 14.65
N PRO A 343 -2.77 12.83 14.00
CA PRO A 343 -2.78 14.01 13.13
C PRO A 343 -2.92 13.72 11.63
N ASP A 344 -3.00 12.45 11.22
CA ASP A 344 -2.91 12.05 9.82
C ASP A 344 -4.13 12.52 9.01
N ILE A 345 -5.33 12.38 9.58
CA ILE A 345 -6.58 12.92 9.04
C ILE A 345 -7.51 13.35 10.19
N HIS A 346 -8.36 14.34 9.94
CA HIS A 346 -9.34 14.86 10.89
C HIS A 346 -10.40 15.68 10.14
N GLY A 347 -11.57 15.91 10.76
CA GLY A 347 -12.66 16.65 10.14
C GLY A 347 -14.06 16.12 10.47
N PRO A 348 -15.11 16.63 9.80
CA PRO A 348 -16.45 16.08 9.92
C PRO A 348 -16.53 14.68 9.30
N LYS A 349 -17.28 13.79 9.96
CA LYS A 349 -17.68 12.50 9.38
C LYS A 349 -18.86 12.73 8.43
N GLY A 350 -18.82 12.11 7.25
CA GLY A 350 -19.95 12.07 6.30
C GLY A 350 -19.62 11.22 5.08
N SER A 351 -20.43 10.18 4.86
CA SER A 351 -20.36 9.30 3.69
C SER A 351 -21.77 8.93 3.23
N LEU A 352 -21.89 8.35 2.02
CA LEU A 352 -23.16 7.81 1.53
C LEU A 352 -23.74 6.78 2.52
N TYR A 353 -22.92 5.83 2.98
CA TYR A 353 -23.31 4.85 4.00
C TYR A 353 -23.73 5.52 5.32
N SER A 354 -23.02 6.53 5.81
CA SER A 354 -23.39 7.15 7.09
C SER A 354 -24.73 7.87 7.03
N HIS A 355 -25.04 8.55 5.92
CA HIS A 355 -26.34 9.20 5.72
C HIS A 355 -27.47 8.18 5.52
N MET A 356 -27.23 7.09 4.78
CA MET A 356 -28.21 5.99 4.68
C MET A 356 -28.50 5.35 6.05
N LEU A 357 -27.48 5.20 6.90
CA LEU A 357 -27.63 4.70 8.26
C LEU A 357 -28.38 5.68 9.18
N GLU A 358 -28.20 6.99 9.00
CA GLU A 358 -28.95 8.04 9.71
C GLU A 358 -30.45 7.98 9.38
N ASP A 359 -30.81 7.67 8.13
CA ASP A 359 -32.20 7.51 7.68
C ASP A 359 -32.81 6.14 8.07
N ASN A 360 -32.03 5.06 8.04
CA ASN A 360 -32.48 3.71 8.37
C ASN A 360 -31.41 2.88 9.10
N LEU A 361 -31.58 2.73 10.42
CA LEU A 361 -30.66 1.98 11.28
C LEU A 361 -30.56 0.48 10.94
N CYS A 362 -31.53 -0.10 10.23
CA CYS A 362 -31.47 -1.50 9.78
C CYS A 362 -30.42 -1.73 8.68
N MET A 363 -29.84 -0.67 8.11
CA MET A 363 -28.70 -0.74 7.19
C MET A 363 -27.34 -0.85 7.91
N HIS A 364 -27.31 -1.06 9.23
CA HIS A 364 -26.05 -1.15 9.98
C HIS A 364 -25.14 -2.25 9.44
N ARG A 365 -23.87 -1.88 9.20
CA ARG A 365 -22.80 -2.66 8.56
C ARG A 365 -22.98 -2.98 7.08
N ASP A 366 -24.09 -2.64 6.43
CA ASP A 366 -24.30 -2.99 5.03
C ASP A 366 -23.55 -2.02 4.07
N TYR A 367 -22.22 -2.14 4.06
CA TYR A 367 -21.31 -1.43 3.15
C TYR A 367 -20.22 -2.36 2.63
N GLN A 368 -19.79 -2.13 1.39
CA GLN A 368 -18.70 -2.83 0.71
C GLN A 368 -17.92 -1.86 -0.19
N ASN A 369 -16.67 -1.59 0.15
CA ASN A 369 -15.74 -0.84 -0.67
C ASN A 369 -14.89 -1.81 -1.50
N LEU A 370 -15.16 -1.84 -2.79
CA LEU A 370 -14.47 -2.65 -3.79
C LEU A 370 -13.53 -1.77 -4.63
N GLY A 371 -13.01 -0.69 -4.02
CA GLY A 371 -11.97 0.15 -4.60
C GLY A 371 -10.62 -0.57 -4.63
N VAL A 372 -9.90 -0.47 -5.75
CA VAL A 372 -8.55 -1.04 -5.91
C VAL A 372 -7.63 -0.02 -6.58
N ASN A 373 -6.48 0.24 -5.95
CA ASN A 373 -5.49 1.18 -6.48
C ASN A 373 -5.05 0.84 -7.92
N GLY A 374 -5.28 1.77 -8.85
CA GLY A 374 -4.95 1.60 -10.27
C GLY A 374 -5.96 0.80 -11.09
N ALA A 375 -7.09 0.38 -10.51
CA ALA A 375 -8.16 -0.29 -11.23
C ALA A 375 -8.75 0.58 -12.34
N LYS A 376 -9.25 -0.10 -13.38
CA LYS A 376 -9.86 0.50 -14.57
C LYS A 376 -11.07 -0.34 -14.95
N VAL A 377 -11.88 0.16 -15.88
CA VAL A 377 -13.03 -0.57 -16.45
C VAL A 377 -12.62 -1.91 -17.08
N ASP A 378 -11.41 -2.01 -17.65
CA ASP A 378 -10.87 -3.26 -18.21
C ASP A 378 -10.32 -4.25 -17.16
N SER A 379 -10.26 -3.82 -15.89
CA SER A 379 -9.83 -4.63 -14.74
C SER A 379 -11.01 -5.31 -14.03
N LEU A 380 -12.25 -4.91 -14.33
CA LEU A 380 -13.46 -5.54 -13.82
C LEU A 380 -13.76 -6.79 -14.66
N GLU A 381 -14.01 -7.93 -14.01
CA GLU A 381 -14.43 -9.13 -14.73
C GLU A 381 -15.82 -8.91 -15.39
N PRO A 382 -16.00 -9.27 -16.67
CA PRO A 382 -17.30 -9.23 -17.32
C PRO A 382 -18.34 -10.08 -16.56
N PHE A 383 -19.47 -9.46 -16.21
CA PHE A 383 -20.57 -10.12 -15.49
C PHE A 383 -21.05 -11.42 -16.16
N ASP A 384 -21.01 -11.48 -17.50
CA ASP A 384 -21.36 -12.66 -18.31
C ASP A 384 -20.41 -13.87 -18.13
N LEU A 385 -19.31 -13.74 -17.38
CA LEU A 385 -18.37 -14.83 -17.05
C LEU A 385 -18.54 -15.37 -15.62
N LEU A 386 -19.43 -14.75 -14.81
CA LEU A 386 -19.73 -15.14 -13.42
C LEU A 386 -21.06 -15.90 -13.29
N LEU A 387 -21.79 -16.08 -14.40
CA LEU A 387 -23.01 -16.89 -14.55
C LEU A 387 -22.72 -18.21 -15.31
#